data_AF-A0A528TMF0-F1
#
_entry.id   AF-A0A528TMF0-F1
#
_cell.length_a   1.000
_cell.length_b   1.000
_cell.length_c   1.000
_cell.angle_alpha   90.00
_cell.angle_beta   90.00
_cell.angle_gamma   90.00
#
_symmetry.space_group_name_H-M   'P 1'
#
loop_
_entity.id
_entity.type
_entity.pdbx_description
1 polymer ?
#
loop_
_entity_poly.entity_id
_entity_poly.type
_entity_poly.pdbx_seq_one_letter_code
_entity_poly.pdbx_strand_id
1 'polypeptide(L)'
;GELGRVNGYLADLLGYSADELVGRSVFDATLAENVDADLRQFERQVRGEIDSYRHEKRFIRKDGARVWVAVTSSSVRDSEGRFLYAVRVQQDITARKKAEAALVRHLEQQAALYEFTDSLQRAANLGEVHEIALSTIIRALGADRASILFFDNTGF
;
A
#
# COMPACT_ATOMS: atom_id res chain seq x y z
N GLY A 1 -24.64 5.56 1.43
CA GLY A 1 -24.63 5.44 2.90
C GLY A 1 -23.82 6.60 3.45
N GLU A 2 -24.37 7.31 4.42
CA GLU A 2 -23.77 8.54 4.98
C GLU A 2 -23.19 8.30 6.37
N LEU A 3 -22.23 9.12 6.76
CA LEU A 3 -21.64 9.12 8.09
C LEU A 3 -22.61 9.76 9.09
N GLY A 4 -23.27 8.94 9.91
CA GLY A 4 -24.18 9.46 10.95
C GLY A 4 -23.48 9.98 12.20
N ARG A 5 -22.36 9.37 12.59
CA ARG A 5 -21.49 9.80 13.70
C ARG A 5 -20.06 9.42 13.40
N VAL A 6 -19.12 10.23 13.90
CA VAL A 6 -17.68 10.00 13.79
C VAL A 6 -17.01 10.25 15.13
N ASN A 7 -15.89 9.58 15.39
CA ASN A 7 -15.04 9.87 16.55
C ASN A 7 -13.92 10.86 16.16
N GLY A 8 -13.25 11.43 17.16
CA GLY A 8 -12.12 12.35 16.93
C GLY A 8 -10.98 11.71 16.14
N TYR A 9 -10.73 10.41 16.33
CA TYR A 9 -9.67 9.71 15.60
C TYR A 9 -9.90 9.68 14.08
N LEU A 10 -11.12 9.44 13.60
CA LEU A 10 -11.42 9.46 12.17
C LEU A 10 -11.28 10.88 11.58
N ALA A 11 -11.70 11.89 12.35
CA ALA A 11 -11.54 13.30 12.00
C ALA A 11 -10.04 13.65 11.84
N ASP A 12 -9.21 13.31 12.83
CA ASP A 12 -7.76 13.51 12.81
C ASP A 12 -7.11 12.74 11.65
N LEU A 13 -7.49 11.48 11.45
CA LEU A 13 -6.98 10.63 10.38
C LEU A 13 -7.24 11.23 8.99
N LEU A 14 -8.43 11.77 8.75
CA LEU A 14 -8.79 12.33 7.45
C LEU A 14 -8.41 13.82 7.30
N GLY A 15 -8.11 14.51 8.40
CA GLY A 15 -7.81 15.94 8.42
C GLY A 15 -9.05 16.83 8.27
N TYR A 16 -10.22 16.34 8.71
CA TYR A 16 -11.50 17.06 8.73
C TYR A 16 -11.97 17.26 10.17
N SER A 17 -12.87 18.20 10.41
CA SER A 17 -13.62 18.20 11.67
C SER A 17 -14.70 17.12 11.68
N ALA A 18 -15.21 16.76 12.86
CA ALA A 18 -16.32 15.81 12.97
C ALA A 18 -17.57 16.31 12.23
N ASP A 19 -17.88 17.60 12.35
CA ASP A 19 -19.03 18.24 11.70
C ASP A 19 -18.91 18.27 10.18
N GLU A 20 -17.69 18.40 9.64
CA GLU A 20 -17.45 18.31 8.20
C GLU A 20 -17.65 16.90 7.64
N LEU A 21 -17.47 15.87 8.48
CA LEU A 21 -17.58 14.46 8.08
C LEU A 21 -19.01 13.93 8.18
N VAL A 22 -19.79 14.37 9.16
CA VAL A 22 -21.18 13.93 9.32
C VAL A 22 -22.01 14.32 8.09
N GLY A 23 -22.82 13.40 7.59
CA GLY A 23 -23.62 13.56 6.37
C GLY A 23 -22.85 13.32 5.06
N ARG A 24 -21.53 13.22 5.09
CA ARG A 24 -20.75 12.83 3.90
C ARG A 24 -20.90 11.34 3.60
N SER A 25 -20.63 10.96 2.36
CA SER A 25 -20.62 9.56 1.98
C SER A 25 -19.45 8.84 2.64
N VAL A 26 -19.68 7.61 3.09
CA VAL A 26 -18.63 6.73 3.64
C VAL A 26 -17.51 6.41 2.63
N PHE A 27 -17.71 6.77 1.35
CA PHE A 27 -16.76 6.57 0.26
C PHE A 27 -16.02 7.84 -0.17
N ASP A 28 -16.40 9.03 0.32
CA ASP A 28 -15.81 10.30 -0.16
C ASP A 28 -14.30 10.39 0.08
N ALA A 29 -13.82 9.82 1.17
CA ALA A 29 -12.39 9.75 1.48
C ALA A 29 -11.67 8.61 0.75
N THR A 30 -12.37 7.72 0.04
CA THR A 30 -11.78 6.54 -0.61
C THR A 30 -11.14 6.91 -1.94
N LEU A 31 -9.89 6.49 -2.17
CA LEU A 31 -9.24 6.64 -3.46
C LEU A 31 -10.08 5.98 -4.56
N ALA A 32 -10.26 6.65 -5.70
CA ALA A 32 -11.19 6.24 -6.76
C ALA A 32 -11.04 4.77 -7.18
N GLU A 33 -9.80 4.28 -7.31
CA GLU A 33 -9.49 2.89 -7.66
C GLU A 33 -10.02 1.84 -6.65
N ASN A 34 -10.36 2.26 -5.43
CA ASN A 34 -10.85 1.39 -4.36
C ASN A 34 -12.35 1.56 -4.10
N VAL A 35 -13.02 2.55 -4.69
CA VAL A 35 -14.44 2.84 -4.41
C VAL A 35 -15.32 1.66 -4.79
N ASP A 36 -15.19 1.15 -6.02
CA ASP A 36 -16.05 0.09 -6.52
C ASP A 36 -15.92 -1.21 -5.71
N ALA A 37 -14.71 -1.54 -5.27
CA ALA A 37 -14.46 -2.75 -4.48
C ALA A 37 -15.10 -2.67 -3.09
N ASP A 38 -15.00 -1.52 -2.42
CA ASP A 38 -15.64 -1.32 -1.11
C ASP A 38 -17.16 -1.22 -1.26
N LEU A 39 -17.66 -0.51 -2.28
CA LEU A 39 -19.09 -0.38 -2.55
C LEU A 39 -19.73 -1.75 -2.75
N ARG A 40 -19.12 -2.64 -3.54
CA ARG A 40 -19.63 -4.01 -3.72
C ARG A 40 -19.74 -4.77 -2.39
N GLN A 41 -18.74 -4.70 -1.52
CA GLN A 41 -18.83 -5.38 -0.22
C GLN A 41 -19.89 -4.76 0.69
N PHE A 42 -20.00 -3.43 0.68
CA PHE A 42 -21.02 -2.71 1.42
C PHE A 42 -22.43 -3.07 0.96
N GLU A 43 -22.68 -3.17 -0.35
CA GLU A 43 -23.98 -3.58 -0.88
C GLU A 43 -24.37 -5.00 -0.47
N ARG A 44 -23.42 -5.95 -0.55
CA ARG A 44 -23.63 -7.33 -0.07
C ARG A 44 -23.98 -7.35 1.41
N GLN A 45 -23.33 -6.49 2.19
CA GLN A 45 -23.60 -6.34 3.62
C GLN A 45 -25.02 -5.82 3.89
N VAL A 46 -25.42 -4.76 3.18
CA VAL A 46 -26.76 -4.16 3.25
C VAL A 46 -27.83 -5.18 2.86
N ARG A 47 -27.59 -5.97 1.80
CA ARG A 47 -28.50 -7.03 1.32
C ARG A 47 -28.61 -8.23 2.26
N GLY A 48 -27.76 -8.34 3.28
CA GLY A 48 -27.77 -9.48 4.19
C GLY A 48 -26.98 -10.70 3.72
N GLU A 49 -26.21 -10.58 2.63
CA GLU A 49 -25.40 -11.69 2.12
C GLU A 49 -24.16 -11.95 3.00
N ILE A 50 -23.69 -10.90 3.68
CA ILE A 50 -22.57 -10.95 4.64
C ILE A 50 -22.90 -10.07 5.85
N ASP A 51 -22.42 -10.45 7.03
CA ASP A 51 -22.57 -9.62 8.23
C ASP A 51 -21.40 -8.67 8.47
N SER A 52 -20.21 -9.03 7.98
CA SER A 52 -19.03 -8.18 8.10
C SER A 52 -18.04 -8.40 6.97
N TYR A 53 -17.17 -7.42 6.76
CA TYR A 53 -16.02 -7.54 5.88
C TYR A 53 -14.85 -6.70 6.38
N ARG A 54 -13.64 -7.09 5.96
CA ARG A 54 -12.41 -6.36 6.19
C ARG A 54 -11.60 -6.24 4.91
N HIS A 55 -11.00 -5.08 4.68
CA HIS A 55 -10.01 -4.89 3.62
C HIS A 55 -9.07 -3.74 3.93
N GLU A 56 -7.98 -3.66 3.18
CA GLU A 56 -7.02 -2.57 3.23
C GLU A 56 -7.16 -1.73 1.96
N LYS A 57 -7.28 -0.41 2.10
CA LYS A 57 -7.43 0.52 0.97
C LYS A 57 -6.73 1.84 1.25
N ARG A 58 -6.71 2.72 0.25
CA ARG A 58 -6.15 4.06 0.39
C ARG A 58 -7.25 5.09 0.60
N PHE A 59 -7.03 5.96 1.57
CA PHE A 59 -7.79 7.19 1.72
C PHE A 59 -7.03 8.38 1.18
N ILE A 60 -7.78 9.39 0.74
CA ILE A 60 -7.31 10.74 0.43
C ILE A 60 -7.77 11.64 1.57
N ARG A 61 -6.81 12.25 2.27
CA ARG A 61 -7.05 13.24 3.32
C ARG A 61 -7.46 14.59 2.72
N LYS A 62 -7.94 15.52 3.55
CA LYS A 62 -8.31 16.89 3.13
C LYS A 62 -7.18 17.65 2.42
N ASP A 63 -5.94 17.39 2.83
CA ASP A 63 -4.71 17.97 2.25
C ASP A 63 -4.25 17.27 0.96
N GLY A 64 -4.97 16.24 0.50
CA GLY A 64 -4.61 15.42 -0.67
C GLY A 64 -3.63 14.29 -0.39
N ALA A 65 -3.10 14.17 0.83
CA ALA A 65 -2.20 13.09 1.19
C ALA A 65 -2.91 11.73 1.19
N ARG A 66 -2.17 10.70 0.79
CA ARG A 66 -2.67 9.31 0.75
C ARG A 66 -2.25 8.56 2.00
N VAL A 67 -3.21 7.92 2.66
CA VAL A 67 -2.94 7.07 3.83
C VAL A 67 -3.51 5.68 3.60
N TRP A 68 -2.80 4.66 4.10
CA TRP A 68 -3.30 3.30 4.07
C TRP A 68 -4.18 3.04 5.28
N VAL A 69 -5.37 2.50 5.04
CA VAL A 69 -6.36 2.25 6.07
C VAL A 69 -6.86 0.82 5.98
N ALA A 70 -6.82 0.11 7.09
CA ALA A 70 -7.58 -1.13 7.27
C ALA A 70 -9.00 -0.75 7.71
N VAL A 71 -9.99 -1.12 6.91
CA VAL A 71 -11.40 -0.88 7.21
C VAL A 71 -12.05 -2.19 7.60
N THR A 72 -12.78 -2.18 8.70
CA THR A 72 -13.68 -3.27 9.11
C THR A 72 -15.09 -2.70 9.20
N SER A 73 -16.06 -3.38 8.59
CA SER A 73 -17.47 -2.98 8.59
C SER A 73 -18.30 -4.14 9.14
N SER A 74 -19.20 -3.85 10.08
CA SER A 74 -20.09 -4.85 10.69
C SER A 74 -21.54 -4.36 10.69
N SER A 75 -22.48 -5.24 10.33
CA SER A 75 -23.90 -4.92 10.26
C SER A 75 -24.49 -4.85 11.66
N VAL A 76 -25.35 -3.86 11.88
CA VAL A 76 -26.31 -3.85 12.96
C VAL A 76 -27.70 -4.04 12.35
N ARG A 77 -28.43 -5.02 12.87
CA ARG A 77 -29.75 -5.44 12.38
C ARG A 77 -30.78 -5.33 13.49
N ASP A 78 -32.04 -5.19 13.10
CA ASP A 78 -33.16 -5.30 14.05
C ASP A 78 -33.52 -6.76 14.34
N SER A 79 -34.55 -6.97 15.17
CA SER A 79 -35.05 -8.31 15.53
C SER A 79 -35.61 -9.11 14.35
N GLU A 80 -35.93 -8.46 13.23
CA GLU A 80 -36.43 -9.09 12.01
C GLU A 80 -35.31 -9.31 10.98
N GLY A 81 -34.06 -9.03 11.33
CA GLY A 81 -32.89 -9.19 10.46
C GLY A 81 -32.70 -8.06 9.45
N ARG A 82 -33.52 -6.99 9.50
CA ARG A 82 -33.36 -5.85 8.59
C ARG A 82 -32.12 -5.06 8.95
N PHE A 83 -31.36 -4.67 7.94
CA PHE A 83 -30.18 -3.83 8.11
C PHE A 83 -30.58 -2.43 8.62
N LEU A 84 -30.04 -2.03 9.78
CA LEU A 84 -30.25 -0.70 10.35
C LEU A 84 -29.12 0.25 9.95
N TYR A 85 -27.88 -0.15 10.22
CA TYR A 85 -26.67 0.60 9.89
C TYR A 85 -25.44 -0.29 9.97
N ALA A 86 -24.30 0.21 9.50
CA ALA A 86 -23.01 -0.44 9.67
C ALA A 86 -22.15 0.32 10.67
N VAL A 87 -21.48 -0.41 11.56
CA VAL A 87 -20.37 0.12 12.36
C VAL A 87 -19.09 -0.09 11.57
N ARG A 88 -18.42 1.01 11.22
CA ARG A 88 -17.16 0.98 10.46
C ARG A 88 -16.01 1.47 11.32
N VAL A 89 -14.95 0.68 11.38
CA VAL A 89 -13.71 0.99 12.09
C VAL A 89 -12.60 1.17 11.07
N GLN A 90 -11.90 2.29 11.15
CA GLN A 90 -10.78 2.65 10.30
C GLN A 90 -9.51 2.68 11.14
N GLN A 91 -8.50 1.92 10.74
CA GLN A 91 -7.19 1.89 11.39
C GLN A 91 -6.14 2.37 10.39
N ASP A 92 -5.35 3.39 10.78
CA ASP A 92 -4.17 3.77 10.00
C ASP A 92 -3.12 2.65 10.06
N ILE A 93 -2.77 2.13 8.90
CA ILE A 93 -1.78 1.08 8.72
C ILE A 93 -0.61 1.57 7.84
N THR A 94 -0.48 2.88 7.65
CA THR A 94 0.55 3.51 6.80
C THR A 94 1.94 3.16 7.29
N ALA A 95 2.19 3.20 8.60
CA ALA A 95 3.48 2.83 9.18
C ALA A 95 3.83 1.35 8.87
N ARG A 96 2.87 0.45 9.03
CA ARG A 96 3.04 -0.98 8.71
C ARG A 96 3.34 -1.18 7.22
N LYS A 97 2.58 -0.53 6.33
CA LYS A 97 2.81 -0.63 4.87
C LYS A 97 4.17 -0.08 4.45
N LYS A 98 4.63 1.00 5.09
CA LYS A 98 5.99 1.54 4.86
C LYS A 98 7.07 0.55 5.32
N ALA A 99 6.89 -0.10 6.46
CA ALA A 99 7.80 -1.12 6.97
C ALA A 99 7.83 -2.36 6.08
N GLU A 100 6.66 -2.87 5.65
CA GLU A 100 6.54 -3.99 4.69
C GLU A 100 7.29 -3.67 3.39
N ALA A 101 7.07 -2.48 2.82
CA ALA A 101 7.76 -2.07 1.59
C ALA A 101 9.28 -1.89 1.78
N ALA A 102 9.72 -1.42 2.95
CA ALA A 102 11.15 -1.31 3.25
C ALA A 102 11.80 -2.69 3.38
N LEU A 103 11.14 -3.63 4.04
CA LEU A 103 11.62 -5.01 4.15
C LEU A 103 11.77 -5.67 2.77
N VAL A 104 10.76 -5.53 1.90
CA VAL A 104 10.83 -6.06 0.52
C VAL A 104 12.04 -5.49 -0.22
N ARG A 105 12.24 -4.16 -0.17
CA ARG A 105 13.41 -3.52 -0.80
C ARG A 105 14.73 -4.04 -0.25
N HIS A 106 14.82 -4.25 1.07
CA HIS A 106 16.04 -4.80 1.68
C HIS A 106 16.31 -6.25 1.22
N LEU A 107 15.28 -7.08 1.12
CA LEU A 107 15.43 -8.45 0.61
C LEU A 107 15.84 -8.48 -0.85
N GLU A 108 15.29 -7.60 -1.69
CA GLU A 108 15.69 -7.45 -3.10
C GLU A 108 17.15 -7.00 -3.23
N GLN A 109 17.58 -6.03 -2.42
CA GLN A 109 18.97 -5.59 -2.36
C GLN A 109 19.92 -6.71 -1.90
N GLN A 110 19.53 -7.49 -0.88
CA GLN A 110 20.32 -8.62 -0.41
C GLN A 110 20.43 -9.73 -1.46
N ALA A 111 19.33 -10.09 -2.12
CA ALA A 111 19.32 -11.08 -3.19
C ALA A 111 20.24 -10.67 -4.34
N ALA A 112 20.18 -9.40 -4.75
CA ALA A 112 21.07 -8.85 -5.77
C ALA A 112 22.56 -8.94 -5.35
N LEU A 113 22.88 -8.65 -4.09
CA LEU A 113 24.25 -8.77 -3.58
C LEU A 113 24.76 -10.22 -3.55
N TYR A 114 23.91 -11.18 -3.16
CA TYR A 114 24.26 -12.59 -3.18
C TYR A 114 24.51 -13.08 -4.61
N GLU A 115 23.64 -12.74 -5.56
CA GLU A 115 23.83 -13.09 -6.97
C GLU A 115 25.13 -12.51 -7.53
N PHE A 116 25.44 -11.25 -7.18
CA PHE A 116 26.71 -10.64 -7.55
C PHE A 116 27.92 -11.39 -6.97
N THR A 117 27.85 -11.78 -5.70
CA THR A 117 28.95 -12.48 -5.03
C THR A 117 29.17 -13.89 -5.58
N ASP A 118 28.11 -14.67 -5.79
CA ASP A 118 28.19 -16.00 -6.43
C ASP A 118 28.77 -15.89 -7.85
N SER A 119 28.38 -14.85 -8.57
CA SER A 119 28.88 -14.57 -9.92
C SER A 119 30.36 -14.21 -9.94
N LEU A 120 30.84 -13.40 -8.99
CA LEU A 120 32.27 -13.14 -8.81
C LEU A 120 33.08 -14.41 -8.57
N GLN A 121 32.53 -15.35 -7.80
CA GLN A 121 33.20 -16.62 -7.50
C GLN A 121 33.23 -17.58 -8.68
N ARG A 122 32.20 -17.54 -9.54
CA ARG A 122 32.08 -18.42 -10.72
C ARG A 122 32.78 -17.87 -11.95
N ALA A 123 33.04 -16.57 -12.01
CA ALA A 123 33.63 -15.94 -13.17
C ALA A 123 35.02 -16.53 -13.47
N ALA A 124 35.18 -17.08 -14.66
CA ALA A 124 36.44 -17.64 -15.11
C ALA A 124 37.42 -16.55 -15.57
N ASN A 125 36.91 -15.34 -15.83
CA ASN A 125 37.68 -14.18 -16.26
C ASN A 125 36.95 -12.87 -15.90
N LEU A 126 37.70 -11.76 -15.96
CA LEU A 126 37.23 -10.43 -15.58
C LEU A 126 36.07 -9.91 -16.46
N GLY A 127 35.94 -10.37 -17.71
CA GLY A 127 34.88 -9.97 -18.62
C GLY A 127 33.49 -10.43 -18.17
N GLU A 128 33.39 -11.66 -17.64
CA GLU A 128 32.13 -12.21 -17.11
C GLU A 128 31.67 -11.45 -15.85
N VAL A 129 32.61 -10.97 -15.02
CA VAL A 129 32.31 -10.17 -13.84
C VAL A 129 31.61 -8.86 -14.22
N HIS A 130 32.03 -8.21 -15.32
CA HIS A 130 31.51 -6.90 -15.73
C HIS A 130 30.06 -6.96 -16.21
N GLU A 131 29.73 -7.95 -17.04
CA GLU A 131 28.35 -8.17 -17.51
C GLU A 131 27.40 -8.45 -16.35
N ILE A 132 27.86 -9.22 -15.36
CA ILE A 132 27.04 -9.56 -14.20
C ILE A 132 26.92 -8.39 -13.23
N ALA A 133 27.98 -7.60 -13.04
CA ALA A 133 27.93 -6.35 -12.30
C ALA A 133 26.89 -5.38 -12.91
N LEU A 134 26.92 -5.20 -14.23
CA LEU A 134 25.99 -4.34 -14.96
C LEU A 134 24.53 -4.78 -14.78
N SER A 135 24.24 -6.05 -15.04
CA SER A 135 22.88 -6.59 -14.90
C SER A 135 22.36 -6.50 -13.46
N THR A 136 23.21 -6.74 -12.47
CA THR A 136 22.85 -6.61 -11.05
C THR A 136 22.54 -5.17 -10.68
N ILE A 137 23.38 -4.21 -11.11
CA ILE A 137 23.22 -2.78 -10.82
C ILE A 137 21.92 -2.25 -11.44
N ILE A 138 21.67 -2.57 -12.71
CA ILE A 138 20.43 -2.18 -13.43
C ILE A 138 19.20 -2.66 -12.65
N ARG A 139 19.20 -3.93 -12.24
CA ARG A 139 18.06 -4.52 -11.51
C ARG A 139 17.91 -3.96 -10.09
N ALA A 140 19.00 -3.87 -9.33
CA ALA A 140 18.96 -3.48 -7.92
C ALA A 140 18.67 -1.99 -7.72
N LEU A 141 19.13 -1.13 -8.63
CA LEU A 141 18.91 0.31 -8.58
C LEU A 141 17.71 0.76 -9.40
N GLY A 142 17.09 -0.14 -10.18
CA GLY A 142 16.02 0.20 -11.12
C GLY A 142 16.48 1.22 -12.17
N ALA A 143 17.74 1.14 -12.60
CA ALA A 143 18.32 2.06 -13.56
C ALA A 143 18.11 1.54 -14.99
N ASP A 144 17.73 2.40 -15.92
CA ASP A 144 17.55 2.01 -17.34
C ASP A 144 18.87 1.74 -18.05
N ARG A 145 19.98 2.31 -17.55
CA ARG A 145 21.31 2.23 -18.14
C ARG A 145 22.38 2.23 -17.06
N ALA A 146 23.39 1.39 -17.24
CA ALA A 146 24.61 1.39 -16.44
C ALA A 146 25.82 1.15 -17.37
N SER A 147 26.99 1.64 -16.99
CA SER A 147 28.25 1.42 -17.70
C SER A 147 29.39 1.21 -16.70
N ILE A 148 30.40 0.44 -17.10
CA ILE A 148 31.65 0.28 -16.36
C ILE A 148 32.76 0.93 -17.20
N LEU A 149 33.50 1.84 -16.58
CA LEU A 149 34.63 2.52 -17.21
C LEU A 149 35.92 1.81 -16.79
N PHE A 150 36.70 1.36 -17.77
CA PHE A 150 38.03 0.82 -17.56
C PHE A 150 39.06 1.90 -17.80
N PHE A 151 40.01 2.04 -16.88
CA PHE A 151 41.19 2.87 -17.07
C PHE A 151 42.40 1.94 -17.17
N ASP A 152 43.12 2.06 -18.25
CA ASP A 152 44.47 1.52 -18.40
C ASP A 152 45.45 2.36 -17.56
N ASN A 153 46.48 1.70 -17.02
CA ASN A 153 47.49 2.29 -16.11
C ASN A 153 48.37 3.38 -16.77
N THR A 154 47.99 3.81 -17.97
CA THR A 154 48.60 4.84 -18.81
C THR A 154 47.96 6.22 -18.62
N GLY A 155 46.80 6.31 -17.94
CA GLY A 155 46.25 7.58 -17.46
C GLY A 155 46.08 8.65 -18.54
N PHE A 156 45.24 8.37 -19.56
CA PHE A 156 44.70 9.38 -20.46
C PHE A 156 43.24 9.08 -20.82
#